data_AF-A0A382HSP1-F1
#
_entry.id   AF-A0A382HSP1-F1
#
_cell.length_a   1.000
_cell.length_b   1.000
_cell.length_c   1.000
_cell.angle_alpha   90.00
_cell.angle_beta   90.00
_cell.angle_gamma   90.00
#
_symmetry.space_group_name_H-M   'P 1'
#
loop_
_entity.id
_entity.type
_entity.pdbx_description
1 polymer ?
#
loop_
_entity_poly.entity_id
_entity_poly.type
_entity_poly.pdbx_seq_one_letter_code
_entity_poly.pdbx_strand_id
1 'polypeptide(L)'
;VKKKLRHDMDPPSVSAGDKRKMLRTQEDGGVVQLFLDGHEHAFEELVNRYSVRLLNFVYRTVGDLERSQDLVQETFVRVYRHAHRFDQTKKFFTW
;
A
#
# COMPACT_ATOMS: atom_id res chain seq x y z
N VAL A 1 -0.47 29.42 -21.90
CA VAL A 1 0.33 29.41 -20.65
C VAL A 1 0.51 27.97 -20.22
N LYS A 2 1.75 27.57 -19.94
CA LYS A 2 2.23 26.19 -19.77
C LYS A 2 1.70 25.51 -18.50
N LYS A 3 1.24 24.26 -18.61
CA LYS A 3 1.46 23.14 -17.65
C LYS A 3 0.85 21.86 -18.22
N LYS A 4 1.66 20.96 -18.82
CA LYS A 4 2.42 19.87 -18.16
C LYS A 4 1.63 18.55 -18.31
N LEU A 5 1.74 17.87 -19.47
CA LEU A 5 2.67 16.75 -19.65
C LEU A 5 2.79 15.90 -18.39
N ARG A 6 1.87 14.95 -18.21
CA ARG A 6 1.94 13.81 -17.29
C ARG A 6 1.09 12.67 -17.86
N HIS A 7 1.48 12.11 -19.01
CA HIS A 7 0.89 10.87 -19.51
C HIS A 7 1.93 9.80 -19.89
N ASP A 8 3.22 10.02 -19.63
CA ASP A 8 4.27 9.13 -20.11
C ASP A 8 5.25 8.79 -18.98
N MET A 9 4.97 7.73 -18.21
CA MET A 9 5.97 6.98 -17.41
C MET A 9 5.45 5.61 -16.92
N ASP A 10 4.52 4.98 -17.65
CA ASP A 10 4.57 3.51 -17.68
C ASP A 10 5.66 3.15 -18.70
N PRO A 11 6.84 2.64 -18.27
CA PRO A 11 7.84 2.18 -19.22
C PRO A 11 7.23 1.10 -20.12
N PRO A 12 7.50 1.14 -21.44
CA PRO A 12 6.96 0.15 -22.37
C PRO A 12 7.45 -1.25 -21.94
N SER A 13 6.49 -2.17 -21.83
CA SER A 13 6.66 -3.63 -21.68
C SER A 13 7.33 -4.18 -20.40
N VAL A 14 6.88 -3.80 -19.20
CA VAL A 14 7.17 -4.60 -17.99
C VAL A 14 6.04 -5.61 -17.79
N SER A 15 6.34 -6.91 -17.83
CA SER A 15 5.32 -7.96 -17.63
C SER A 15 4.69 -7.83 -16.24
N ALA A 16 3.43 -8.27 -16.06
CA ALA A 16 2.77 -8.24 -14.75
C ALA A 16 3.57 -9.00 -13.66
N GLY A 17 4.35 -10.02 -14.05
CA GLY A 17 5.26 -10.74 -13.17
C GLY A 17 6.45 -9.90 -12.71
N ASP A 18 7.05 -9.13 -13.62
CA ASP A 18 8.18 -8.25 -13.32
C ASP A 18 7.75 -7.05 -12.46
N LYS A 19 6.56 -6.48 -12.72
CA LYS A 19 5.97 -5.40 -11.90
C LYS A 19 5.75 -5.86 -10.45
N ARG A 20 5.21 -7.07 -10.25
CA ARG A 20 5.06 -7.67 -8.91
C ARG A 20 6.40 -7.90 -8.22
N LYS A 21 7.40 -8.40 -8.93
CA LYS A 21 8.75 -8.60 -8.37
C LYS A 21 9.37 -7.28 -7.91
N MET A 22 9.25 -6.22 -8.71
CA MET A 22 9.73 -4.88 -8.34
C MET A 22 9.06 -4.39 -7.05
N LEU A 23 7.72 -4.47 -6.96
CA LEU A 23 6.97 -4.03 -5.78
C LEU A 23 7.39 -4.78 -4.51
N ARG A 24 7.61 -6.10 -4.57
CA ARG A 24 8.05 -6.91 -3.42
C ARG A 24 9.44 -6.54 -2.90
N THR A 25 10.31 -6.02 -3.76
CA THR A 25 11.67 -5.61 -3.39
C THR A 25 11.79 -4.16 -2.92
N GLN A 26 10.76 -3.33 -3.13
CA GLN A 26 10.74 -1.94 -2.70
C GLN A 26 10.58 -1.80 -1.18
N GLU A 27 11.16 -0.77 -0.59
CA GLU A 27 10.81 -0.34 0.76
C GLU A 27 9.37 0.23 0.79
N ASP A 28 8.75 0.26 1.96
CA ASP A 28 7.34 0.66 2.08
C ASP A 28 7.09 2.08 1.57
N GLY A 29 7.99 3.03 1.83
CA GLY A 29 7.88 4.38 1.30
C GLY A 29 7.82 4.40 -0.23
N GLY A 30 8.62 3.55 -0.88
CA GLY A 30 8.60 3.38 -2.33
C GLY A 30 7.29 2.77 -2.84
N VAL A 31 6.77 1.74 -2.16
CA VAL A 31 5.45 1.15 -2.51
C VAL A 31 4.33 2.17 -2.31
N VAL A 32 4.35 2.96 -1.23
CA VAL A 32 3.38 4.04 -1.00
C VAL A 32 3.49 5.10 -2.09
N GLN A 33 4.69 5.51 -2.47
CA GLN A 33 4.88 6.48 -3.55
C GLN A 33 4.28 5.95 -4.87
N LEU A 34 4.54 4.70 -5.22
CA LEU A 34 3.97 4.08 -6.41
C LEU A 34 2.43 4.02 -6.35
N PHE A 35 1.85 3.76 -5.18
CA PHE A 35 0.41 3.84 -4.99
C PHE A 35 -0.12 5.26 -5.25
N LEU A 36 0.54 6.29 -4.71
CA LEU A 36 0.16 7.69 -4.93
C LEU A 36 0.31 8.12 -6.39
N ASP A 37 1.23 7.51 -7.13
CA ASP A 37 1.43 7.73 -8.56
C ASP A 37 0.44 6.95 -9.45
N GLY A 38 -0.46 6.15 -8.84
CA GLY A 38 -1.54 5.46 -9.53
C GLY A 38 -1.22 4.04 -10.00
N HIS A 39 -0.12 3.44 -9.52
CA HIS A 39 0.20 2.05 -9.86
C HIS A 39 -0.76 1.08 -9.17
N GLU A 40 -1.63 0.43 -9.95
CA GLU A 40 -2.76 -0.38 -9.48
C GLU A 40 -2.38 -1.50 -8.50
N HIS A 41 -1.19 -2.08 -8.64
CA HIS A 41 -0.74 -3.19 -7.78
C HIS A 41 -0.02 -2.75 -6.49
N ALA A 42 0.32 -1.46 -6.35
CA ALA A 42 1.11 -1.00 -5.22
C ALA A 42 0.32 -1.08 -3.90
N PHE A 43 -0.99 -0.78 -3.94
CA PHE A 43 -1.84 -0.93 -2.76
C PHE A 43 -2.05 -2.40 -2.37
N GLU A 44 -2.22 -3.30 -3.36
CA GLU A 44 -2.30 -4.76 -3.13
C GLU A 44 -1.05 -5.26 -2.41
N GLU A 45 0.13 -4.77 -2.78
CA GLU A 45 1.39 -5.11 -2.11
C GLU A 45 1.41 -4.64 -0.65
N LEU A 46 0.92 -3.44 -0.33
CA LEU A 46 0.78 -3.00 1.06
C LEU A 46 -0.15 -3.93 1.85
N VAL A 47 -1.29 -4.32 1.28
CA VAL A 47 -2.23 -5.26 1.92
C VAL A 47 -1.56 -6.62 2.15
N ASN A 48 -0.86 -7.15 1.15
CA ASN A 48 -0.17 -8.43 1.24
C ASN A 48 0.93 -8.44 2.33
N ARG A 49 1.67 -7.34 2.46
CA ARG A 49 2.73 -7.21 3.48
C ARG A 49 2.18 -7.16 4.90
N TYR A 50 1.03 -6.52 5.09
CA TYR A 50 0.60 -6.10 6.43
C TYR A 50 -0.63 -6.82 6.97
N SER A 51 -1.51 -7.35 6.11
CA SER A 51 -2.80 -7.91 6.51
C SER A 51 -2.70 -8.99 7.60
N VAL A 52 -1.85 -10.00 7.41
CA VAL A 52 -1.69 -11.11 8.38
C VAL A 52 -1.15 -10.61 9.72
N ARG A 53 -0.13 -9.73 9.70
CA ARG A 53 0.46 -9.20 10.92
C ARG A 53 -0.51 -8.29 11.67
N LEU A 54 -1.23 -7.44 10.96
CA LEU A 54 -2.22 -6.53 11.53
C LEU A 54 -3.41 -7.32 12.10
N LEU A 55 -3.90 -8.33 11.37
CA LEU A 55 -4.97 -9.22 11.86
C LEU A 55 -4.56 -9.92 13.15
N ASN A 56 -3.36 -10.49 13.21
CA ASN A 56 -2.84 -11.12 14.42
C ASN A 56 -2.72 -10.14 15.58
N PHE A 57 -2.32 -8.89 15.31
CA PHE A 57 -2.24 -7.84 16.33
C PHE A 57 -3.62 -7.48 16.88
N VAL A 58 -4.58 -7.18 16.01
CA VAL A 58 -5.94 -6.82 16.40
C VAL A 58 -6.63 -7.98 17.12
N TYR A 59 -6.48 -9.21 16.62
CA TYR A 59 -7.06 -10.40 17.21
C TYR A 59 -6.60 -10.65 18.65
N ARG A 60 -5.31 -10.39 18.96
CA ARG A 60 -4.80 -10.50 20.34
C ARG A 60 -5.46 -9.53 21.32
N THR A 61 -6.02 -8.43 20.83
CA THR A 61 -6.71 -7.43 21.65
C THR A 61 -8.21 -7.69 21.71
N VAL A 62 -8.83 -8.07 20.59
CA VAL A 62 -10.29 -8.19 20.46
C VAL A 62 -10.79 -9.60 20.80
N GLY A 63 -10.02 -10.65 20.50
CA GLY A 63 -10.38 -12.05 20.74
C GLY A 63 -11.45 -12.63 19.81
N ASP A 64 -11.90 -11.86 18.82
CA ASP A 64 -12.94 -12.22 17.86
C ASP A 64 -12.41 -12.07 16.43
N LEU A 65 -12.47 -13.14 15.64
CA LEU A 65 -11.87 -13.18 14.31
C LEU A 65 -12.62 -12.27 13.31
N GLU A 66 -13.95 -12.32 13.31
CA GLU A 66 -14.79 -11.56 12.38
C GLU A 66 -14.62 -10.06 12.62
N ARG A 67 -14.75 -9.62 13.87
CA ARG A 67 -14.50 -8.22 14.26
C ARG A 67 -13.08 -7.79 13.94
N SER A 68 -12.09 -8.67 14.09
CA SER A 68 -10.71 -8.33 13.75
C SER A 68 -10.51 -8.14 12.25
N GLN A 69 -11.16 -8.96 11.42
CA GLN A 69 -11.14 -8.82 9.96
C GLN A 69 -11.79 -7.50 9.51
N ASP A 70 -12.92 -7.14 10.12
CA ASP A 70 -13.60 -5.86 9.83
C ASP A 70 -12.73 -4.66 10.18
N LEU A 71 -12.09 -4.66 11.35
CA LEU A 71 -11.18 -3.60 11.78
C LEU A 71 -9.94 -3.49 10.86
N VAL A 72 -9.39 -4.62 10.43
CA VAL A 72 -8.27 -4.65 9.48
C VAL A 72 -8.69 -4.05 8.13
N GLN A 73 -9.87 -4.41 7.62
CA GLN A 73 -10.40 -3.85 6.38
C GLN A 73 -10.61 -2.34 6.48
N GLU A 74 -11.28 -1.88 7.54
CA GLU A 74 -11.50 -0.44 7.81
C GLU A 74 -10.17 0.32 7.92
N THR A 75 -9.14 -0.30 8.51
CA THR A 75 -7.79 0.28 8.58
C THR A 75 -7.20 0.46 7.18
N PHE A 76 -7.27 -0.54 6.31
CA PHE A 76 -6.79 -0.41 4.93
C PHE A 76 -7.60 0.60 4.11
N VAL A 77 -8.91 0.71 4.33
CA VAL A 77 -9.73 1.77 3.72
C VAL A 77 -9.24 3.16 4.13
N ARG A 78 -8.86 3.35 5.40
CA ARG A 78 -8.28 4.62 5.88
C ARG A 78 -6.91 4.88 5.27
N VAL A 79 -6.05 3.87 5.18
CA VAL A 79 -4.75 3.97 4.49
C VAL A 79 -4.97 4.41 3.05
N TYR A 80 -5.88 3.76 2.32
CA TYR A 80 -6.18 4.10 0.92
C TYR A 80 -6.56 5.57 0.76
N ARG A 81 -7.42 6.08 1.66
CA ARG A 81 -7.89 7.48 1.63
C ARG A 81 -6.83 8.49 2.07
N HIS A 82 -5.90 8.10 2.93
CA HIS A 82 -5.01 9.03 3.62
C HIS A 82 -3.52 8.83 3.35
N ALA A 83 -3.12 7.88 2.49
CA ALA A 83 -1.71 7.58 2.18
C ALA A 83 -0.91 8.81 1.75
N HIS A 84 -1.55 9.82 1.16
CA HIS A 84 -0.92 11.09 0.78
C HIS A 84 -0.37 11.88 1.98
N ARG A 85 -0.76 11.53 3.22
CA ARG A 85 -0.26 12.14 4.46
C ARG A 85 0.88 11.37 5.10
N PHE A 86 1.25 10.23 4.53
CA PHE A 86 2.34 9.42 5.07
C PHE A 86 3.69 10.13 4.86
N ASP A 87 4.40 10.35 5.96
CA ASP A 87 5.80 10.78 5.93
C ASP A 87 6.69 9.58 5.62
N GLN A 88 7.22 9.54 4.40
CA GLN A 88 8.07 8.44 3.91
C GLN A 88 9.39 8.28 4.67
N THR A 89 9.76 9.23 5.54
CA THR A 89 10.91 9.07 6.45
C THR A 89 10.60 8.19 7.67
N LYS A 90 9.31 7.89 7.91
CA LYS A 90 8.85 7.05 9.01
C LYS A 90 8.65 5.61 8.56
N LYS A 91 8.52 4.70 9.52
CA LYS A 91 8.14 3.32 9.24
C LYS A 91 6.63 3.26 9.02
N PHE A 92 6.24 2.71 7.86
CA PHE A 92 4.83 2.62 7.48
C PHE A 92 3.99 1.85 8.51
N PHE A 93 4.53 0.75 9.05
CA PHE A 93 3.84 -0.05 10.08
C PHE A 93 3.44 0.73 11.35
N THR A 94 4.07 1.88 11.63
CA THR A 94 3.81 2.69 12.83
C THR A 94 2.90 3.89 12.59
N TRP A 95 2.54 4.17 11.34
CA TRP A 95 1.69 5.29 10.93
C TRP A 95 0.26 4.82 10.69
#